data_AF-A0A3D3ZFF2-F1
#
_entry.id   AF-A0A3D3ZFF2-F1
#
_cell.length_a   1.000
_cell.length_b   1.000
_cell.length_c   1.000
_cell.angle_alpha   90.00
_cell.angle_beta   90.00
_cell.angle_gamma   90.00
#
_symmetry.space_group_name_H-M   'P 1'
#
loop_
_entity.id
_entity.type
_entity.pdbx_description
1 polymer ?
#
loop_
_entity_poly.entity_id
_entity_poly.type
_entity_poly.pdbx_seq_one_letter_code
_entity_poly.pdbx_strand_id
1 'polypeptide(L)' 'MRSDIVPGAKFPDYELTDHTKTRRRLSELQGINPMILLLSRGHFCPKDHQQHLELAAFYSKIAVAYTRIVT' A
#
# COMPACT_ATOMS: atom_id res chain seq x y z
N MET A 1 4.83 -16.60 -3.47
CA MET A 1 3.82 -15.79 -2.76
C MET A 1 3.21 -16.67 -1.68
N ARG A 2 2.89 -16.13 -0.49
CA ARG A 2 2.26 -16.89 0.60
C ARG A 2 0.93 -17.50 0.11
N SER A 3 0.67 -18.77 0.42
CA SER A 3 -0.51 -19.51 -0.07
C SER A 3 -1.84 -19.04 0.54
N ASP A 4 -1.80 -18.37 1.69
CA ASP A 4 -2.96 -17.79 2.37
C ASP A 4 -3.39 -16.43 1.82
N ILE A 5 -2.59 -15.80 0.95
CA ILE A 5 -2.92 -14.52 0.31
C ILE A 5 -3.63 -14.80 -1.02
N VAL A 6 -4.95 -14.95 -0.94
CA VAL A 6 -5.84 -15.21 -2.08
C VAL A 6 -7.02 -14.22 -2.09
N PRO A 7 -7.66 -13.97 -3.25
CA PRO A 7 -8.82 -13.09 -3.32
C PRO A 7 -9.92 -13.50 -2.33
N GLY A 8 -10.48 -12.52 -1.61
CA GLY A 8 -11.51 -12.75 -0.57
C GLY A 8 -10.96 -13.13 0.81
N ALA A 9 -9.69 -13.54 0.92
CA ALA A 9 -9.07 -13.77 2.22
C ALA A 9 -8.72 -12.44 2.91
N LYS A 10 -8.75 -12.44 4.25
CA LYS A 10 -8.28 -11.31 5.05
C LYS A 10 -6.75 -11.21 4.93
N PHE A 11 -6.26 -10.06 4.48
CA PHE A 11 -4.82 -9.82 4.39
C PHE A 11 -4.20 -9.77 5.80
N PRO A 12 -2.99 -10.34 6.02
CA PRO A 12 -2.33 -10.29 7.32
C PRO A 12 -2.06 -8.87 7.79
N ASP A 13 -2.40 -8.57 9.05
CA ASP A 13 -2.18 -7.25 9.64
C ASP A 13 -0.74 -7.09 10.14
N TYR A 14 0.16 -6.71 9.23
CA TYR A 14 1.56 -6.48 9.56
C TYR A 14 1.76 -5.18 10.33
N GLU A 15 2.70 -5.21 11.26
CA GLU A 15 3.25 -4.01 11.87
C GLU A 15 4.66 -3.78 11.31
N LEU A 16 4.85 -2.66 10.63
CA LEU A 16 6.10 -2.29 9.96
C LEU A 16 6.58 -0.92 10.43
N THR A 17 7.87 -0.66 10.26
CA THR A 17 8.46 0.63 10.60
C THR A 17 8.38 1.54 9.38
N ASP A 18 7.79 2.74 9.53
CA ASP A 18 7.71 3.72 8.46
C ASP A 18 9.02 4.53 8.30
N HIS A 19 9.05 5.43 7.31
CA HIS A 19 10.20 6.30 7.02
C HIS A 19 10.56 7.26 8.17
N THR A 20 9.67 7.47 9.14
CA THR A 20 9.90 8.27 10.36
C THR A 20 10.37 7.44 11.55
N LYS A 21 10.65 6.14 11.33
CA LYS A 21 10.99 5.15 12.36
C LYS A 21 9.83 4.83 13.32
N THR A 22 8.60 5.11 12.92
CA THR A 22 7.41 4.83 13.72
C THR A 22 6.85 3.46 13.34
N ARG A 23 6.46 2.66 14.34
CA ARG A 23 5.77 1.39 14.12
C ARG A 23 4.31 1.67 13.74
N ARG A 24 3.87 1.16 12.60
CA ARG A 24 2.52 1.33 12.05
C ARG A 24 1.92 -0.03 11.73
N ARG A 25 0.65 -0.24 12.10
CA ARG A 25 -0.13 -1.41 11.67
C ARG A 25 -0.90 -1.11 10.39
N LEU A 26 -1.01 -2.10 9.51
CA LEU A 26 -1.76 -1.96 8.27
C LEU A 26 -3.24 -1.65 8.55
N SER A 27 -3.84 -2.30 9.55
CA SER A 27 -5.23 -2.04 9.96
C SER A 27 -5.45 -0.61 10.48
N GLU A 28 -4.48 -0.04 11.20
CA GLU A 28 -4.52 1.35 11.67
C GLU A 28 -4.47 2.33 10.50
N LEU A 29 -3.57 2.09 9.53
CA LEU A 29 -3.43 2.94 8.34
C LEU A 29 -4.65 2.85 7.40
N GLN A 30 -5.27 1.67 7.34
CA GLN A 30 -6.48 1.41 6.59
C GLN A 30 -7.70 2.13 7.19
N GLY A 31 -7.89 2.00 8.51
CA GLY A 31 -9.10 2.46 9.18
C GLY A 31 -10.35 1.77 8.64
N ILE A 32 -11.38 2.56 8.32
CA ILE A 32 -12.67 2.07 7.79
C ILE A 32 -12.72 1.98 6.26
N ASN A 33 -11.64 2.40 5.59
CA ASN A 33 -11.60 2.59 4.15
C ASN A 33 -10.99 1.37 3.43
N PRO A 34 -11.27 1.19 2.13
CA PRO A 34 -10.47 0.31 1.29
C PRO A 34 -9.00 0.78 1.26
N MET A 35 -8.07 -0.16 1.07
CA MET A 35 -6.65 0.14 1.00
C MET A 35 -5.99 -0.58 -0.17
N ILE A 36 -5.14 0.15 -0.89
CA ILE A 36 -4.18 -0.37 -1.85
C ILE A 36 -2.83 -0.45 -1.15
N LEU A 37 -2.29 -1.66 -1.03
CA LEU A 37 -0.94 -1.90 -0.50
C LEU A 37 0.03 -2.12 -1.66
N LEU A 38 0.98 -1.21 -1.82
CA LEU A 38 2.03 -1.29 -2.85
C LEU A 38 3.28 -1.93 -2.25
N LEU A 39 3.75 -3.02 -2.86
CA LEU A 39 4.98 -3.68 -2.45
C LEU A 39 6.11 -3.31 -3.40
N SER A 40 7.12 -2.62 -2.89
CA SER A 40 8.32 -2.22 -3.64
C SER A 40 9.54 -3.05 -3.22
N ARG A 41 10.55 -3.14 -4.10
CA ARG A 41 11.81 -3.84 -3.81
C ARG A 41 12.80 -3.01 -2.99
N GLY A 42 12.41 -1.82 -2.54
CA GLY A 42 13.18 -0.98 -1.61
C GLY A 42 14.39 -0.25 -2.22
N HIS A 43 14.92 -0.70 -3.34
CA HIS A 43 15.96 -0.01 -4.11
C HIS A 43 15.37 0.77 -5.28
N PHE A 44 16.03 1.87 -5.67
CA PHE A 44 15.64 2.61 -6.86
C PHE A 44 15.64 1.68 -8.08
N CYS A 45 14.46 1.43 -8.63
CA CYS A 45 14.29 0.78 -9.91
C CYS A 45 13.53 1.72 -10.85
N PRO A 46 14.01 1.92 -12.10
CA PRO A 46 13.29 2.72 -13.10
C PRO A 46 11.83 2.26 -13.32
N LYS A 47 11.54 0.97 -13.18
CA LYS A 47 10.18 0.41 -13.30
C LYS A 47 9.28 0.84 -12.15
N ASP A 48 9.77 0.71 -10.91
CA ASP A 48 9.02 1.10 -9.72
C ASP A 48 8.84 2.63 -9.70
N HIS A 49 9.81 3.40 -10.19
CA HIS A 49 9.70 4.85 -10.35
C HIS A 49 8.60 5.24 -11.34
N GLN A 50 8.59 4.64 -12.54
CA GLN A 50 7.52 4.86 -13.52
C GLN A 50 6.14 4.51 -12.95
N GLN A 51 6.02 3.39 -12.25
CA GLN A 51 4.77 3.00 -11.59
C GLN A 51 4.32 4.03 -10.54
N HIS A 52 5.23 4.61 -9.75
CA HIS A 52 4.89 5.66 -8.80
C HIS A 52 4.42 6.95 -9.48
N LEU A 53 5.03 7.33 -10.61
CA LEU A 53 4.58 8.49 -11.39
C LEU A 53 3.14 8.29 -11.90
N GLU A 54 2.83 7.10 -12.43
CA GLU A 54 1.48 6.77 -12.89
C GLU A 54 0.47 6.76 -11.75
N LEU A 55 0.85 6.20 -10.59
CA LEU A 55 0.01 6.17 -9.39
C LEU A 55 -0.28 7.60 -8.89
N ALA A 56 0.72 8.47 -8.86
CA ALA A 56 0.57 9.87 -8.47
C ALA A 56 -0.37 10.62 -9.44
N ALA A 57 -0.23 10.40 -10.74
CA ALA A 57 -1.11 10.98 -11.75
C ALA A 57 -2.58 10.50 -11.61
N PHE A 58 -2.79 9.25 -11.17
CA PHE A 58 -4.10 8.66 -10.98
C PHE A 58 -4.72 8.95 -9.59
N TYR A 59 -3.97 9.54 -8.66
CA TYR A 59 -4.35 9.67 -7.25
C TYR A 59 -5.71 10.34 -7.02
N SER A 60 -6.09 11.33 -7.84
CA SER A 60 -7.38 12.03 -7.71
C SER A 60 -8.58 11.08 -7.78
N LYS A 61 -8.51 10.04 -8.63
CA LYS A 61 -9.57 9.04 -8.76
C LYS A 61 -9.62 8.10 -7.56
N ILE A 62 -8.46 7.75 -7.00
CA ILE A 62 -8.36 6.92 -5.78
C ILE A 62 -8.93 7.68 -4.58
N ALA A 63 -8.63 8.98 -4.47
CA ALA A 63 -9.12 9.83 -3.39
C ALA A 63 -10.65 9.96 -3.41
N VAL A 64 -11.26 10.13 -4.59
CA VAL A 64 -12.73 10.16 -4.75
C VAL A 64 -13.37 8.83 -4.34
N ALA A 65 -12.67 7.70 -4.49
CA ALA A 65 -13.12 6.39 -4.05
C ALA A 65 -12.86 6.12 -2.54
N TYR A 66 -12.50 7.13 -1.76
CA TYR A 66 -12.16 7.01 -0.33
C TYR A 66 -11.13 5.91 -0.04
N THR A 67 -10.20 5.66 -0.96
CA THR A 67 -9.25 4.56 -0.85
C THR A 67 -7.90 5.05 -0.35
N ARG A 68 -7.32 4.33 0.63
CA ARG A 68 -5.98 4.61 1.18
C ARG A 68 -4.91 3.96 0.31
N ILE A 69 -3.77 4.62 0.16
CA ILE A 69 -2.57 4.04 -0.47
C ILE A 69 -1.49 3.93 0.61
N VAL A 70 -0.90 2.75 0.73
CA VAL A 70 0.22 2.47 1.63
C VAL A 70 1.35 1.84 0.81
N THR A 71 2.57 2.36 0.99
CA THR A 71 3.79 1.97 0.26
C THR A 71 4.90 1.61 1.22
#